data_AF-A0A533UNQ1-F1
#
_entry.id   AF-A0A533UNQ1-F1
#
_cell.length_a   1.000
_cell.length_b   1.000
_cell.length_c   1.000
_cell.angle_alpha   90.00
_cell.angle_beta   90.00
_cell.angle_gamma   90.00
#
_symmetry.space_group_name_H-M   'P 1'
#
loop_
_entity.id
_entity.type
_entity.pdbx_description
1 polymer ?
#
loop_
_entity_poly.entity_id
_entity_poly.type
_entity_poly.pdbx_seq_one_letter_code
_entity_poly.pdbx_strand_id
1 'polypeptide(L)'
;MTNVLSKENLRSLISSDIHEISNFLKSGEIKVCVIGIGRIGLPTALSFAHAGFQTIGVDINTELVKMVNSGDYPLKDEPGFDKIFDNVIRNKKIFATTEIAEAIPKCNLIILSLPTPMDKNNVPNYSALNSVAKSLNKLLSKGSIVIVESTIEPGFIENELISIIEENDRKLKAGEDFSIAACPETANPGQIFHDFAVVPRLVGAIDDKTAKIVSAIYKQVFEAEIIVLSDCKTANAAKLTANVFRDINIAFVNELAILFENLGIDIMKVLEACDKKYNFETHYPGAGVGGPCLPVNSYQILNSARKMENNGLLRIIRAAREINESMPYHVVELLANALKEVGKSIKGSTVTILGVTYKPDVKDIQLAPAEAIIRRLTQLQSTIKIYDPYYKSTDVFSHKTENALIDAITNSDAAIIVTAHNEFRKMDPSFFASKMKTPVIVDARGIVDIHAAKKAGLIFRGIGRGGV
;
A
#
# COMPACT_ATOMS: atom_id res chain seq x y z
N MET A 1 -14.83 11.38 -42.55
CA MET A 1 -15.31 12.60 -41.87
C MET A 1 -15.00 12.45 -40.40
N THR A 2 -13.94 13.09 -39.95
CA THR A 2 -13.47 13.10 -38.56
C THR A 2 -14.47 13.89 -37.72
N ASN A 3 -15.16 13.21 -36.79
CA ASN A 3 -15.95 13.85 -35.75
C ASN A 3 -14.98 14.63 -34.85
N VAL A 4 -14.82 15.93 -35.11
CA VAL A 4 -14.20 16.85 -34.17
C VAL A 4 -15.17 16.93 -32.99
N LEU A 5 -14.89 16.18 -31.92
CA LEU A 5 -15.58 16.30 -30.64
C LEU A 5 -15.57 17.79 -30.27
N SER A 6 -16.73 18.43 -30.29
CA SER A 6 -16.87 19.83 -29.87
C SER A 6 -16.43 19.92 -28.41
N LYS A 7 -15.31 20.60 -28.14
CA LYS A 7 -14.89 20.91 -26.76
C LYS A 7 -16.04 21.70 -26.12
N GLU A 8 -16.55 21.21 -25.00
CA GLU A 8 -17.49 22.00 -24.20
C GLU A 8 -16.77 23.27 -23.74
N ASN A 9 -17.47 24.40 -23.69
CA ASN A 9 -16.93 25.64 -23.11
C ASN A 9 -16.81 25.48 -21.59
N LEU A 10 -15.74 24.82 -21.16
CA LEU A 10 -15.41 24.62 -19.76
C LEU A 10 -14.87 25.91 -19.15
N ARG A 11 -15.23 26.17 -17.89
CA ARG A 11 -14.61 27.26 -17.13
C ARG A 11 -13.16 26.93 -16.84
N SER A 12 -12.31 27.94 -17.01
CA SER A 12 -10.91 27.89 -16.64
C SER A 12 -10.78 28.03 -15.13
N LEU A 13 -10.27 27.01 -14.46
CA LEU A 13 -10.03 27.02 -13.02
C LEU A 13 -8.80 27.87 -12.68
N ILE A 14 -7.72 27.77 -13.47
CA ILE A 14 -6.46 28.45 -13.17
C ILE A 14 -6.52 29.97 -13.35
N SER A 15 -7.44 30.49 -14.18
CA SER A 15 -7.64 31.94 -14.33
C SER A 15 -8.50 32.51 -13.22
N SER A 16 -9.33 31.69 -12.58
CA SER A 16 -10.32 32.15 -11.60
C SER A 16 -9.73 32.50 -10.25
N ASP A 17 -10.37 33.44 -9.57
CA ASP A 17 -10.09 33.74 -8.16
C ASP A 17 -10.90 32.82 -7.22
N ILE A 18 -10.67 32.92 -5.92
CA ILE A 18 -11.31 32.03 -4.94
C ILE A 18 -12.83 32.27 -4.83
N HIS A 19 -13.30 33.47 -5.13
CA HIS A 19 -14.73 33.80 -5.14
C HIS A 19 -15.42 33.16 -6.36
N GLU A 20 -14.79 33.22 -7.52
CA GLU A 20 -15.24 32.52 -8.72
C GLU A 20 -15.25 31.00 -8.52
N ILE A 21 -14.20 30.42 -7.93
CA ILE A 21 -14.19 28.99 -7.60
C ILE A 21 -15.32 28.63 -6.64
N SER A 22 -15.57 29.47 -5.62
CA SER A 22 -16.70 29.28 -4.70
C SER A 22 -18.05 29.31 -5.41
N ASN A 23 -18.18 30.12 -6.47
CA ASN A 23 -19.37 30.15 -7.31
C ASN A 23 -19.47 28.88 -8.18
N PHE A 24 -18.37 28.45 -8.81
CA PHE A 24 -18.34 27.22 -9.62
C PHE A 24 -18.67 25.97 -8.80
N LEU A 25 -18.23 25.93 -7.54
CA LEU A 25 -18.58 24.87 -6.58
C LEU A 25 -20.10 24.83 -6.34
N LYS A 26 -20.76 26.00 -6.24
CA LYS A 26 -22.22 26.09 -6.04
C LYS A 26 -23.02 25.82 -7.30
N SER A 27 -22.54 26.27 -8.47
CA SER A 27 -23.24 26.15 -9.75
C SER A 27 -23.02 24.79 -10.44
N GLY A 28 -22.07 23.97 -9.96
CA GLY A 28 -21.74 22.67 -10.57
C GLY A 28 -20.96 22.79 -11.87
N GLU A 29 -20.21 23.89 -12.05
CA GLU A 29 -19.39 24.16 -13.25
C GLU A 29 -18.04 23.42 -13.24
N ILE A 30 -17.67 22.82 -12.11
CA ILE A 30 -16.50 21.94 -12.00
C ILE A 30 -16.92 20.51 -12.36
N LYS A 31 -16.29 19.98 -13.41
CA LYS A 31 -16.50 18.62 -13.92
C LYS A 31 -15.20 17.83 -13.74
N VAL A 32 -15.32 16.64 -13.16
CA VAL A 32 -14.19 15.86 -12.67
C VAL A 32 -14.00 14.62 -13.53
N CYS A 33 -12.76 14.36 -13.95
CA CYS A 33 -12.35 13.11 -14.56
C CYS A 33 -11.40 12.40 -13.59
N VAL A 34 -11.68 11.16 -13.21
CA VAL A 34 -10.77 10.34 -12.41
C VAL A 34 -10.24 9.21 -13.28
N ILE A 35 -8.94 9.21 -13.55
CA ILE A 35 -8.26 8.22 -14.40
C ILE A 35 -7.58 7.18 -13.51
N GLY A 36 -7.99 5.93 -13.67
CA GLY A 36 -7.69 4.80 -12.78
C GLY A 36 -8.73 4.69 -11.67
N ILE A 37 -9.91 4.14 -11.96
CA ILE A 37 -10.99 3.95 -10.97
C ILE A 37 -10.90 2.57 -10.29
N GLY A 38 -9.68 2.13 -9.96
CA GLY A 38 -9.45 0.92 -9.17
C GLY A 38 -9.75 1.11 -7.68
N ARG A 39 -8.95 0.43 -6.84
CA ARG A 39 -9.12 0.41 -5.37
C ARG A 39 -9.24 1.78 -4.72
N ILE A 40 -8.41 2.74 -5.13
CA ILE A 40 -8.39 4.11 -4.57
C ILE A 40 -9.23 5.07 -5.42
N GLY A 41 -9.05 5.04 -6.74
CA GLY A 41 -9.68 6.04 -7.60
C GLY A 41 -11.20 5.92 -7.71
N LEU A 42 -11.81 4.73 -7.56
CA LEU A 42 -13.27 4.65 -7.51
C LEU A 42 -13.82 5.33 -6.25
N PRO A 43 -13.35 5.05 -5.02
CA PRO A 43 -13.68 5.84 -3.83
C PRO A 43 -13.49 7.34 -4.01
N THR A 44 -12.38 7.79 -4.61
CA THR A 44 -12.17 9.20 -4.94
C THR A 44 -13.28 9.72 -5.85
N ALA A 45 -13.54 9.05 -6.99
CA ALA A 45 -14.58 9.44 -7.94
C ALA A 45 -15.98 9.50 -7.31
N LEU A 46 -16.32 8.52 -6.46
CA LEU A 46 -17.58 8.48 -5.73
C LEU A 46 -17.71 9.62 -4.74
N SER A 47 -16.62 10.00 -4.06
CA SER A 47 -16.60 11.12 -3.12
C SER A 47 -16.87 12.45 -3.83
N PHE A 48 -16.22 12.68 -4.98
CA PHE A 48 -16.53 13.85 -5.83
C PHE A 48 -17.98 13.85 -6.32
N ALA A 49 -18.48 12.71 -6.83
CA ALA A 49 -19.86 12.61 -7.28
C ALA A 49 -20.86 12.84 -6.13
N HIS A 50 -20.55 12.37 -4.92
CA HIS A 50 -21.35 12.56 -3.71
C HIS A 50 -21.42 14.01 -3.28
N ALA A 51 -20.29 14.73 -3.36
CA ALA A 51 -20.21 16.16 -3.10
C ALA A 51 -20.92 17.03 -4.16
N GLY A 52 -21.52 16.40 -5.18
CA GLY A 52 -22.41 17.04 -6.15
C GLY A 52 -21.79 17.30 -7.51
N PHE A 53 -20.50 17.00 -7.70
CA PHE A 53 -19.80 17.19 -8.97
C PHE A 53 -20.29 16.19 -10.03
N GLN A 54 -20.22 16.58 -11.30
CA GLN A 54 -20.34 15.64 -12.41
C GLN A 54 -18.99 14.94 -12.58
N THR A 55 -18.97 13.62 -12.44
CA THR A 55 -17.73 12.83 -12.41
C THR A 55 -17.72 11.77 -13.50
N ILE A 56 -16.62 11.69 -14.24
CA ILE A 56 -16.36 10.62 -15.21
C ILE A 56 -15.19 9.79 -14.70
N GLY A 57 -15.43 8.51 -14.43
CA GLY A 57 -14.39 7.54 -14.15
C GLY A 57 -13.80 6.96 -15.44
N VAL A 58 -12.49 6.74 -15.47
CA VAL A 58 -11.83 6.09 -16.61
C VAL A 58 -10.96 4.94 -16.14
N ASP A 59 -11.11 3.76 -16.75
CA ASP A 59 -10.25 2.61 -16.50
C ASP A 59 -10.08 1.75 -17.74
N ILE A 60 -8.93 1.09 -17.88
CA ILE A 60 -8.70 0.12 -18.95
C ILE A 60 -9.46 -1.20 -18.71
N ASN A 61 -9.87 -1.46 -17.46
CA ASN A 61 -10.63 -2.64 -17.11
C ASN A 61 -12.10 -2.49 -17.54
N THR A 62 -12.44 -3.15 -18.65
CA THR A 62 -13.79 -3.16 -19.25
C THR A 62 -14.86 -3.73 -18.31
N GLU A 63 -14.51 -4.72 -17.49
CA GLU A 63 -15.43 -5.32 -16.52
C GLU A 63 -15.78 -4.33 -15.41
N LEU A 64 -14.77 -3.67 -14.84
CA LEU A 64 -14.94 -2.65 -13.83
C LEU A 64 -15.82 -1.48 -14.33
N VAL A 65 -15.55 -1.00 -15.54
CA VAL A 65 -16.37 0.05 -16.19
C VAL A 65 -17.82 -0.41 -16.38
N LYS A 66 -18.03 -1.66 -16.83
CA LYS A 66 -19.36 -2.24 -16.99
C LYS A 66 -20.11 -2.30 -15.65
N MET A 67 -19.46 -2.79 -14.60
CA MET A 67 -20.03 -2.89 -13.26
C MET A 67 -20.51 -1.53 -12.74
N VAL A 68 -19.67 -0.49 -12.84
CA VAL A 68 -20.04 0.88 -12.44
C VAL A 68 -21.29 1.34 -13.21
N ASN A 69 -21.29 1.20 -14.53
CA ASN A 69 -22.38 1.68 -15.38
C ASN A 69 -23.68 0.87 -15.23
N SER A 70 -23.60 -0.40 -14.85
CA SER A 70 -24.79 -1.24 -14.56
C SER A 70 -25.33 -1.07 -13.14
N GLY A 71 -24.67 -0.28 -12.30
CA GLY A 71 -25.04 -0.14 -10.89
C GLY A 71 -24.68 -1.36 -10.03
N ASP A 72 -23.69 -2.16 -10.45
CA ASP A 72 -23.13 -3.23 -9.62
C ASP A 72 -21.87 -2.73 -8.93
N TYR A 73 -21.95 -2.45 -7.63
CA TYR A 73 -20.84 -1.84 -6.88
C TYR A 73 -19.58 -2.74 -6.87
N PRO A 74 -18.41 -2.31 -7.41
CA PRO A 74 -17.26 -3.20 -7.57
C PRO A 74 -16.49 -3.57 -6.29
N LEU A 75 -16.43 -2.67 -5.30
CA LEU A 75 -15.55 -2.82 -4.13
C LEU A 75 -16.32 -3.37 -2.91
N LYS A 76 -16.77 -4.62 -3.00
CA LYS A 76 -17.62 -5.25 -1.97
C LYS A 76 -16.99 -5.34 -0.57
N ASP A 77 -15.69 -5.14 -0.47
CA ASP A 77 -14.90 -5.17 0.76
C ASP A 77 -14.61 -3.77 1.35
N GLU A 78 -15.15 -2.70 0.75
CA GLU A 78 -15.05 -1.32 1.28
C GLU A 78 -16.39 -0.87 1.91
N PRO A 79 -16.51 -0.91 3.25
CA PRO A 79 -17.76 -0.57 3.93
C PRO A 79 -18.12 0.91 3.77
N GLY A 80 -19.39 1.21 3.50
CA GLY A 80 -19.97 2.56 3.47
C GLY A 80 -20.04 3.20 2.09
N PHE A 81 -19.15 2.83 1.17
CA PHE A 81 -19.14 3.37 -0.20
C PHE A 81 -20.23 2.77 -1.10
N ASP A 82 -20.77 1.61 -0.75
CA ASP A 82 -21.93 1.00 -1.41
C ASP A 82 -23.15 1.94 -1.42
N LYS A 83 -23.45 2.58 -0.28
CA LYS A 83 -24.56 3.54 -0.17
C LYS A 83 -24.32 4.80 -0.99
N ILE A 84 -23.07 5.28 -1.00
CA ILE A 84 -22.67 6.43 -1.80
C ILE A 84 -22.83 6.10 -3.28
N PHE A 85 -22.31 4.94 -3.71
CA PHE A 85 -22.39 4.44 -5.06
C PHE A 85 -23.84 4.40 -5.56
N ASP A 86 -24.74 3.77 -4.81
CA ASP A 86 -26.17 3.69 -5.16
C ASP A 86 -26.81 5.07 -5.34
N ASN A 87 -26.47 6.01 -4.46
CA ASN A 87 -26.99 7.37 -4.51
C ASN A 87 -26.46 8.13 -5.75
N VAL A 88 -25.17 8.08 -6.04
CA VAL A 88 -24.58 8.84 -7.15
C VAL A 88 -24.96 8.26 -8.51
N ILE A 89 -25.13 6.93 -8.62
CA ILE A 89 -25.64 6.28 -9.83
C ILE A 89 -27.10 6.68 -10.09
N ARG A 90 -27.96 6.60 -9.07
CA ARG A 90 -29.37 6.99 -9.17
C ARG A 90 -29.56 8.45 -9.61
N ASN A 91 -28.71 9.32 -9.07
CA ASN A 91 -28.70 10.74 -9.41
C ASN A 91 -27.91 11.08 -10.68
N LYS A 92 -27.38 10.08 -11.39
CA LYS A 92 -26.59 10.23 -12.62
C LYS A 92 -25.43 11.23 -12.46
N LYS A 93 -24.75 11.18 -11.32
CA LYS A 93 -23.59 12.03 -10.98
C LYS A 93 -22.26 11.41 -11.39
N ILE A 94 -22.24 10.10 -11.65
CA ILE A 94 -21.07 9.38 -12.12
C ILE A 94 -21.39 8.50 -13.33
N PHE A 95 -20.43 8.41 -14.24
CA PHE A 95 -20.40 7.46 -15.36
C PHE A 95 -18.95 6.99 -15.55
N ALA A 96 -18.74 5.77 -16.06
CA ALA A 96 -17.41 5.25 -16.35
C ALA A 96 -17.21 4.93 -17.84
N THR A 97 -16.00 5.13 -18.37
CA THR A 97 -15.63 4.76 -19.75
C THR A 97 -14.24 4.12 -19.79
N THR A 98 -13.95 3.37 -20.84
CA THR A 98 -12.56 2.95 -21.16
C THR A 98 -11.82 4.00 -21.98
N GLU A 99 -12.54 4.95 -22.55
CA GLU A 99 -12.01 5.89 -23.53
C GLU A 99 -11.68 7.25 -22.90
N ILE A 100 -10.39 7.48 -22.63
CA ILE A 100 -9.88 8.75 -22.11
C ILE A 100 -10.32 9.95 -22.98
N ALA A 101 -10.38 9.75 -24.30
CA ALA A 101 -10.78 10.77 -25.28
C ALA A 101 -12.25 11.21 -25.15
N GLU A 102 -13.12 10.40 -24.55
CA GLU A 102 -14.51 10.76 -24.29
C GLU A 102 -14.69 11.57 -23.00
N ALA A 103 -13.75 11.45 -22.06
CA ALA A 103 -13.85 11.97 -20.70
C ALA A 103 -13.11 13.31 -20.53
N ILE A 104 -11.82 13.37 -20.88
CA ILE A 104 -10.97 14.54 -20.60
C ILE A 104 -11.53 15.83 -21.20
N PRO A 105 -11.98 15.89 -22.48
CA PRO A 105 -12.46 17.15 -23.08
C PRO A 105 -13.71 17.75 -22.41
N LYS A 106 -14.40 16.98 -21.54
CA LYS A 106 -15.61 17.38 -20.82
C LYS A 106 -15.33 17.77 -19.36
N CYS A 107 -14.07 17.72 -18.92
CA CYS A 107 -13.70 17.92 -17.52
C CYS A 107 -12.62 19.02 -17.38
N ASN A 108 -12.73 19.83 -16.32
CA ASN A 108 -11.75 20.87 -15.98
C ASN A 108 -10.91 20.51 -14.75
N LEU A 109 -11.27 19.45 -14.03
CA LEU A 109 -10.44 18.84 -12.99
C LEU A 109 -10.14 17.38 -13.37
N ILE A 110 -8.86 17.04 -13.53
CA ILE A 110 -8.42 15.69 -13.89
C ILE A 110 -7.63 15.10 -12.73
N ILE A 111 -7.99 13.92 -12.24
CA ILE A 111 -7.34 13.25 -11.10
C ILE A 111 -6.70 11.95 -11.61
N LEU A 112 -5.43 11.75 -11.30
CA LEU A 112 -4.65 10.59 -11.73
C LEU A 112 -4.42 9.65 -10.53
N SER A 113 -5.15 8.54 -10.51
CA SER A 113 -5.06 7.46 -9.50
C SER A 113 -4.67 6.14 -10.17
N LEU A 114 -3.47 6.13 -10.77
CA LEU A 114 -2.94 5.04 -11.59
C LEU A 114 -1.97 4.17 -10.78
N PRO A 115 -1.85 2.87 -11.12
CA PRO A 115 -0.90 1.99 -10.46
C PRO A 115 0.54 2.41 -10.79
N THR A 116 1.41 2.34 -9.77
CA THR A 116 2.84 2.62 -9.87
C THR A 116 3.68 1.43 -9.38
N PRO A 117 3.56 0.27 -10.04
CA PRO A 117 4.21 -0.96 -9.58
C PRO A 117 5.73 -0.87 -9.68
N MET A 118 6.42 -1.71 -8.91
CA MET A 118 7.86 -1.90 -9.01
C MET A 118 8.20 -3.02 -9.98
N ASP A 119 9.29 -2.86 -10.72
CA ASP A 119 9.87 -3.95 -11.51
C ASP A 119 10.71 -4.91 -10.64
N LYS A 120 11.23 -5.97 -11.26
CA LYS A 120 12.07 -6.98 -10.59
C LYS A 120 13.41 -6.45 -10.05
N ASN A 121 13.84 -5.27 -10.49
CA ASN A 121 15.08 -4.62 -10.06
C ASN A 121 14.81 -3.55 -9.00
N ASN A 122 13.58 -3.53 -8.44
CA ASN A 122 13.11 -2.49 -7.54
C ASN A 122 13.23 -1.09 -8.17
N VAL A 123 12.86 -0.94 -9.44
CA VAL A 123 12.69 0.37 -10.09
C VAL A 123 11.19 0.66 -10.30
N PRO A 124 10.68 1.85 -9.95
CA PRO A 124 9.28 2.21 -10.17
C PRO A 124 8.93 2.25 -11.66
N ASN A 125 7.77 1.70 -12.02
CA ASN A 125 7.24 1.74 -13.37
C ASN A 125 6.10 2.77 -13.47
N TYR A 126 6.37 3.89 -14.15
CA TYR A 126 5.41 4.97 -14.39
C TYR A 126 4.79 4.95 -15.79
N SER A 127 4.84 3.83 -16.52
CA SER A 127 4.30 3.71 -17.88
C SER A 127 2.83 4.11 -18.01
N ALA A 128 1.99 3.78 -17.01
CA ALA A 128 0.58 4.18 -16.99
C ALA A 128 0.42 5.71 -16.92
N LEU A 129 1.14 6.36 -16.00
CA LEU A 129 1.16 7.83 -15.89
C LEU A 129 1.70 8.48 -17.17
N ASN A 130 2.80 7.96 -17.73
CA ASN A 130 3.41 8.49 -18.94
C ASN A 130 2.48 8.35 -20.16
N SER A 131 1.71 7.27 -20.25
CA SER A 131 0.72 7.07 -21.30
C SER A 131 -0.42 8.09 -21.20
N VAL A 132 -0.94 8.31 -19.99
CA VAL A 132 -2.00 9.30 -19.74
C VAL A 132 -1.51 10.73 -19.96
N ALA A 133 -0.28 11.05 -19.55
CA ALA A 133 0.37 12.34 -19.78
C ALA A 133 0.45 12.71 -21.27
N LYS A 134 0.81 11.75 -22.15
CA LYS A 134 0.81 11.95 -23.60
C LYS A 134 -0.58 12.23 -24.15
N SER A 135 -1.61 11.61 -23.59
CA SER A 135 -3.00 11.85 -23.96
C SER A 135 -3.49 13.22 -23.50
N LEU A 136 -3.05 13.68 -22.31
CA LEU A 136 -3.39 15.00 -21.77
C LEU A 136 -2.96 16.14 -22.71
N ASN A 137 -1.77 16.06 -23.32
CA ASN A 137 -1.31 17.05 -24.30
C ASN A 137 -2.37 17.42 -25.35
N LYS A 138 -3.10 16.41 -25.85
CA LYS A 138 -4.03 16.55 -26.98
C LYS A 138 -5.46 16.84 -26.52
N LEU A 139 -5.83 16.32 -25.36
CA LEU A 139 -7.22 16.27 -24.91
C LEU A 139 -7.56 17.34 -23.87
N LEU A 140 -6.56 17.80 -23.11
CA LEU A 140 -6.78 18.75 -22.02
C LEU A 140 -7.29 20.09 -22.56
N SER A 141 -8.23 20.67 -21.82
CA SER A 141 -8.74 22.01 -22.09
C SER A 141 -7.87 23.04 -21.38
N LYS A 142 -7.70 24.21 -21.98
CA LYS A 142 -7.02 25.32 -21.32
C LYS A 142 -7.81 25.72 -20.07
N GLY A 143 -7.10 26.01 -18.99
CA GLY A 143 -7.66 26.33 -17.70
C GLY A 143 -7.90 25.14 -16.77
N SER A 144 -7.61 23.91 -17.20
CA SER A 144 -7.79 22.72 -16.38
C SER A 144 -6.71 22.56 -15.30
N ILE A 145 -7.04 21.83 -14.23
CA ILE A 145 -6.09 21.39 -13.20
C ILE A 145 -5.95 19.87 -13.26
N VAL A 146 -4.72 19.38 -13.22
CA VAL A 146 -4.38 17.94 -13.10
C VAL A 146 -3.89 17.67 -11.68
N ILE A 147 -4.50 16.73 -10.97
CA ILE A 147 -4.09 16.30 -9.64
C ILE A 147 -3.53 14.89 -9.71
N VAL A 148 -2.33 14.68 -9.18
CA VAL A 148 -1.72 13.36 -9.07
C VAL A 148 -1.93 12.82 -7.66
N GLU A 149 -2.76 11.78 -7.53
CA GLU A 149 -2.94 11.04 -6.27
C GLU A 149 -2.08 9.76 -6.20
N SER A 150 -1.62 9.31 -7.36
CA SER A 150 -0.74 8.14 -7.51
C SER A 150 0.55 8.32 -6.69
N THR A 151 1.00 7.27 -6.00
CA THR A 151 2.26 7.33 -5.24
C THR A 151 3.45 7.35 -6.18
N ILE A 152 4.21 8.44 -6.16
CA ILE A 152 5.35 8.71 -7.06
C ILE A 152 6.55 9.27 -6.30
N GLU A 153 7.72 9.20 -6.93
CA GLU A 153 8.98 9.80 -6.43
C GLU A 153 8.88 11.34 -6.31
N PRO A 154 9.50 11.96 -5.29
CA PRO A 154 9.67 13.41 -5.23
C PRO A 154 10.40 13.92 -6.48
N GLY A 155 9.83 14.94 -7.14
CA GLY A 155 10.39 15.51 -8.37
C GLY A 155 9.90 14.85 -9.66
N PHE A 156 9.18 13.72 -9.62
CA PHE A 156 8.66 13.10 -10.86
C PHE A 156 7.72 14.04 -11.64
N ILE A 157 6.88 14.82 -10.94
CA ILE A 157 5.97 15.76 -11.60
C ILE A 157 6.77 16.85 -12.32
N GLU A 158 7.70 17.46 -11.61
CA GLU A 158 8.49 18.60 -12.05
C GLU A 158 9.47 18.23 -13.17
N ASN A 159 10.15 17.10 -13.03
CA ASN A 159 11.26 16.73 -13.90
C ASN A 159 10.82 15.90 -15.12
N GLU A 160 9.70 15.16 -15.02
CA GLU A 160 9.28 14.21 -16.05
C GLU A 160 7.86 14.50 -16.52
N LEU A 161 6.85 14.45 -15.64
CA LEU A 161 5.43 14.48 -16.02
C LEU A 161 5.06 15.75 -16.80
N ILE A 162 5.48 16.93 -16.32
CA ILE A 162 5.20 18.20 -17.01
C ILE A 162 5.74 18.17 -18.43
N SER A 163 7.00 17.77 -18.62
CA SER A 163 7.62 17.72 -19.96
C SER A 163 6.91 16.76 -20.91
N ILE A 164 6.37 15.64 -20.40
CA ILE A 164 5.58 14.69 -21.20
C ILE A 164 4.24 15.30 -21.61
N ILE A 165 3.59 16.06 -20.72
CA ILE A 165 2.31 16.73 -21.03
C ILE A 165 2.51 17.88 -22.01
N GLU A 166 3.58 18.67 -21.88
CA GLU A 166 3.82 19.81 -22.78
C GLU A 166 4.23 19.38 -24.19
N GLU A 167 4.98 18.27 -24.30
CA GLU A 167 5.60 17.76 -25.54
C GLU A 167 6.39 18.86 -26.31
N ASN A 168 7.06 18.53 -27.41
CA ASN A 168 7.84 19.53 -28.17
C ASN A 168 6.95 20.55 -28.92
N ASP A 169 5.66 20.27 -29.08
CA ASP A 169 4.72 21.08 -29.88
C ASP A 169 4.13 22.30 -29.11
N ARG A 170 4.50 22.49 -27.82
CA ARG A 170 4.19 23.66 -26.97
C ARG A 170 2.72 24.14 -27.00
N LYS A 171 1.75 23.26 -27.25
CA LYS A 171 0.31 23.63 -27.31
C LYS A 171 -0.29 23.97 -25.95
N LEU A 172 0.27 23.37 -24.90
CA LEU A 172 -0.11 23.59 -23.51
C LEU A 172 1.17 23.79 -22.71
N LYS A 173 1.15 24.74 -21.80
CA LYS A 173 2.21 24.96 -20.82
C LYS A 173 1.68 24.92 -19.39
N ALA A 174 2.39 24.26 -18.50
CA ALA A 174 2.08 24.23 -17.07
C ALA A 174 2.27 25.64 -16.47
N GLY A 175 1.35 26.05 -15.61
CA GLY A 175 1.30 27.38 -15.00
C GLY A 175 0.73 28.49 -15.91
N GLU A 176 0.62 28.25 -17.23
CA GLU A 176 0.02 29.19 -18.19
C GLU A 176 -1.34 28.68 -18.72
N ASP A 177 -1.35 27.49 -19.33
CA ASP A 177 -2.54 26.91 -19.98
C ASP A 177 -3.23 25.85 -19.12
N PHE A 178 -2.53 25.22 -18.20
CA PHE A 178 -3.07 24.26 -17.23
C PHE A 178 -2.22 24.28 -15.97
N SER A 179 -2.70 23.71 -14.86
CA SER A 179 -1.89 23.60 -13.64
C SER A 179 -1.88 22.18 -13.08
N ILE A 180 -0.91 21.90 -12.20
CA ILE A 180 -0.72 20.59 -11.58
C ILE A 180 -0.62 20.70 -10.07
N ALA A 181 -1.23 19.73 -9.38
CA ALA A 181 -1.03 19.47 -7.96
C ALA A 181 -0.73 18.00 -7.67
N ALA A 182 -0.09 17.74 -6.53
CA ALA A 182 0.10 16.43 -5.94
C ALA A 182 -0.75 16.32 -4.67
N CYS A 183 -1.57 15.28 -4.59
CA CYS A 183 -2.41 14.96 -3.44
C CYS A 183 -2.28 13.46 -3.12
N PRO A 184 -1.09 12.98 -2.72
CA PRO A 184 -0.84 11.55 -2.58
C PRO A 184 -1.79 10.92 -1.56
N GLU A 185 -2.49 9.86 -1.96
CA GLU A 185 -3.47 9.21 -1.09
C GLU A 185 -2.81 8.47 0.09
N THR A 186 -3.45 8.49 1.26
CA THR A 186 -2.98 7.85 2.51
C THR A 186 -3.94 6.84 3.11
N ALA A 187 -5.13 6.67 2.52
CA ALA A 187 -6.13 5.72 2.97
C ALA A 187 -5.68 4.25 2.90
N ASN A 188 -6.18 3.47 3.85
CA ASN A 188 -5.98 2.03 3.95
C ASN A 188 -7.14 1.27 3.30
N PRO A 189 -6.86 0.30 2.41
CA PRO A 189 -7.88 -0.61 1.88
C PRO A 189 -8.66 -1.32 3.00
N GLY A 190 -9.97 -1.42 2.84
CA GLY A 190 -10.94 -1.96 3.79
C GLY A 190 -11.47 -0.91 4.80
N GLN A 191 -10.90 0.30 4.81
CA GLN A 191 -11.32 1.40 5.69
C GLN A 191 -11.28 2.75 4.97
N ILE A 192 -11.33 2.77 3.64
CA ILE A 192 -11.11 4.00 2.85
C ILE A 192 -12.11 5.10 3.23
N PHE A 193 -13.37 4.74 3.46
CA PHE A 193 -14.42 5.70 3.81
C PHE A 193 -14.12 6.41 5.13
N HIS A 194 -13.64 5.67 6.13
CA HIS A 194 -13.23 6.22 7.41
C HIS A 194 -12.01 7.13 7.25
N ASP A 195 -10.98 6.64 6.54
CA ASP A 195 -9.73 7.37 6.38
C ASP A 195 -9.93 8.69 5.61
N PHE A 196 -10.82 8.71 4.61
CA PHE A 196 -11.16 9.94 3.87
C PHE A 196 -11.80 11.04 4.75
N ALA A 197 -12.40 10.65 5.88
CA ALA A 197 -13.01 11.59 6.81
C ALA A 197 -12.03 12.12 7.86
N VAL A 198 -11.00 11.35 8.24
CA VAL A 198 -10.14 11.68 9.41
C VAL A 198 -8.67 11.88 9.10
N VAL A 199 -8.14 11.30 8.03
CA VAL A 199 -6.71 11.39 7.71
C VAL A 199 -6.45 12.67 6.92
N PRO A 200 -5.56 13.57 7.39
CA PRO A 200 -5.28 14.82 6.70
C PRO A 200 -4.84 14.60 5.25
N ARG A 201 -5.39 15.39 4.32
CA ARG A 201 -5.00 15.37 2.91
C ARG A 201 -3.90 16.37 2.64
N LEU A 202 -2.81 15.88 2.08
CA LEU A 202 -1.67 16.70 1.66
C LEU A 202 -2.00 17.36 0.31
N VAL A 203 -1.72 18.66 0.18
CA VAL A 203 -1.87 19.39 -1.08
C VAL A 203 -0.57 20.15 -1.36
N GLY A 204 0.21 19.68 -2.34
CA GLY A 204 1.31 20.44 -2.93
C GLY A 204 0.96 20.80 -4.37
N ALA A 205 1.32 22.00 -4.85
CA ALA A 205 1.05 22.40 -6.22
C ALA A 205 2.26 23.09 -6.86
N ILE A 206 2.21 23.31 -8.18
CA ILE A 206 3.28 24.03 -8.89
C ILE A 206 3.32 25.53 -8.55
N ASP A 207 2.24 26.07 -7.97
CA ASP A 207 2.12 27.46 -7.53
C ASP A 207 1.07 27.62 -6.41
N ASP A 208 1.15 28.72 -5.66
CA ASP A 208 0.28 29.04 -4.52
C ASP A 208 -1.20 29.21 -4.90
N LYS A 209 -1.49 29.71 -6.10
CA LYS A 209 -2.86 29.92 -6.55
C LYS A 209 -3.54 28.58 -6.75
N THR A 210 -2.87 27.66 -7.43
CA THR A 210 -3.32 26.29 -7.65
C THR A 210 -3.51 25.55 -6.33
N ALA A 211 -2.57 25.68 -5.38
CA ALA A 211 -2.70 25.07 -4.06
C ALA A 211 -3.98 25.54 -3.33
N LYS A 212 -4.31 26.84 -3.40
CA LYS A 212 -5.54 27.39 -2.80
C LYS A 212 -6.81 26.89 -3.48
N ILE A 213 -6.81 26.82 -4.82
CA ILE A 213 -7.96 26.31 -5.59
C ILE A 213 -8.22 24.85 -5.27
N VAL A 214 -7.18 24.00 -5.34
CA VAL A 214 -7.28 22.57 -5.04
C VAL A 214 -7.73 22.36 -3.59
N SER A 215 -7.19 23.13 -2.64
CA SER A 215 -7.62 23.06 -1.24
C SER A 215 -9.10 23.40 -1.05
N ALA A 216 -9.61 24.41 -1.76
CA ALA A 216 -11.03 24.78 -1.69
C ALA A 216 -11.94 23.69 -2.29
N ILE A 217 -11.53 23.08 -3.41
CA ILE A 217 -12.23 21.95 -4.02
C ILE A 217 -12.23 20.75 -3.06
N TYR A 218 -11.07 20.38 -2.50
CA TYR A 218 -10.94 19.23 -1.63
C TYR A 218 -11.74 19.39 -0.32
N LYS A 219 -11.80 20.60 0.24
CA LYS A 219 -12.65 20.91 1.41
C LYS A 219 -14.15 20.73 1.16
N GLN A 220 -14.61 20.82 -0.09
CA GLN A 220 -16.00 20.54 -0.45
C GLN A 220 -16.28 19.02 -0.50
N VAL A 221 -15.24 18.21 -0.71
CA VAL A 221 -15.35 16.77 -0.97
C VAL A 221 -15.03 15.94 0.27
N PHE A 222 -14.05 16.39 1.06
CA PHE A 222 -13.50 15.67 2.20
C PHE A 222 -13.60 16.52 3.46
N GLU A 223 -14.04 15.90 4.56
CA GLU A 223 -14.13 16.55 5.87
C GLU A 223 -12.76 16.68 6.56
N ALA A 224 -11.80 15.86 6.14
CA ALA A 224 -10.46 15.82 6.73
C ALA A 224 -9.71 17.15 6.58
N GLU A 225 -8.78 17.38 7.50
CA GLU A 225 -7.87 18.53 7.46
C GLU A 225 -7.10 18.56 6.12
N ILE A 226 -6.94 19.76 5.55
CA ILE A 226 -6.08 19.97 4.39
C ILE A 226 -4.76 20.58 4.86
N ILE A 227 -3.65 19.86 4.63
CA ILE A 227 -2.30 20.33 4.89
C ILE A 227 -1.69 20.80 3.57
N VAL A 228 -1.56 22.11 3.42
CA VAL A 228 -0.93 22.71 2.25
C VAL A 228 0.59 22.69 2.41
N LEU A 229 1.27 22.18 1.39
CA LEU A 229 2.72 22.07 1.31
C LEU A 229 3.27 23.00 0.23
N SER A 230 4.56 23.28 0.30
CA SER A 230 5.21 24.28 -0.56
C SER A 230 5.20 23.93 -2.04
N ASP A 231 5.25 22.65 -2.40
CA ASP A 231 5.28 22.19 -3.79
C ASP A 231 4.89 20.70 -3.91
N CYS A 232 4.73 20.24 -5.15
CA CYS A 232 4.38 18.84 -5.48
C CYS A 232 5.39 17.82 -4.92
N LYS A 233 6.70 18.05 -5.13
CA LYS A 233 7.76 17.18 -4.60
C LYS A 233 7.75 17.10 -3.07
N THR A 234 7.39 18.15 -2.35
CA THR A 234 7.26 18.13 -0.88
C THR A 234 6.08 17.26 -0.44
N ALA A 235 4.95 17.30 -1.14
CA ALA A 235 3.82 16.41 -0.88
C ALA A 235 4.18 14.93 -1.09
N ASN A 236 4.83 14.61 -2.20
CA ASN A 236 5.30 13.25 -2.48
C ASN A 236 6.35 12.80 -1.45
N ALA A 237 7.28 13.68 -1.07
CA ALA A 237 8.30 13.39 -0.08
C ALA A 237 7.68 13.10 1.30
N ALA A 238 6.68 13.87 1.73
CA ALA A 238 5.99 13.65 3.00
C ALA A 238 5.33 12.26 3.03
N LYS A 239 4.62 11.88 1.96
CA LYS A 239 4.01 10.55 1.82
C LYS A 239 5.03 9.41 1.91
N LEU A 240 6.13 9.50 1.17
CA LEU A 240 7.15 8.45 1.18
C LEU A 240 7.86 8.39 2.53
N THR A 241 8.23 9.54 3.10
CA THR A 241 8.98 9.65 4.36
C THR A 241 8.26 8.95 5.51
N ALA A 242 6.93 9.12 5.65
CA ALA A 242 6.17 8.47 6.71
C ALA A 242 6.28 6.93 6.67
N ASN A 243 6.23 6.34 5.46
CA ASN A 243 6.36 4.90 5.29
C ASN A 243 7.81 4.43 5.48
N VAL A 244 8.78 5.17 4.95
CA VAL A 244 10.21 4.83 5.07
C VAL A 244 10.69 4.94 6.52
N PHE A 245 10.19 5.92 7.27
CA PHE A 245 10.44 6.01 8.71
C PHE A 245 9.99 4.74 9.45
N ARG A 246 8.78 4.25 9.17
CA ARG A 246 8.28 3.00 9.75
C ARG A 246 9.13 1.79 9.36
N ASP A 247 9.52 1.68 8.09
CA ASP A 247 10.37 0.59 7.59
C ASP A 247 11.75 0.56 8.28
N ILE A 248 12.39 1.73 8.46
CA ILE A 248 13.66 1.88 9.19
C ILE A 248 13.51 1.45 10.65
N ASN A 249 12.45 1.89 11.34
CA ASN A 249 12.27 1.53 12.74
C ASN A 249 12.00 0.04 12.93
N ILE A 250 11.27 -0.60 12.00
CA ILE A 250 11.11 -2.06 12.02
C ILE A 250 12.47 -2.75 11.80
N ALA A 251 13.29 -2.27 10.86
CA ALA A 251 14.62 -2.83 10.63
C ALA A 251 15.53 -2.69 11.85
N PHE A 252 15.51 -1.52 12.50
CA PHE A 252 16.27 -1.28 13.73
C PHE A 252 15.87 -2.28 14.83
N VAL A 253 14.57 -2.48 15.05
CA VAL A 253 14.09 -3.43 16.07
C VAL A 253 14.40 -4.89 15.67
N ASN A 254 14.35 -5.24 14.38
CA ASN A 254 14.77 -6.54 13.87
C ASN A 254 16.26 -6.80 14.14
N GLU A 255 17.13 -5.81 13.87
CA GLU A 255 18.57 -5.91 14.12
C GLU A 255 18.86 -6.08 15.62
N LEU A 256 18.18 -5.32 16.47
CA LEU A 256 18.29 -5.50 17.93
C LEU A 256 17.77 -6.86 18.39
N ALA A 257 16.70 -7.38 17.79
CA ALA A 257 16.19 -8.71 18.13
C ALA A 257 17.25 -9.79 17.88
N ILE A 258 17.95 -9.76 16.74
CA ILE A 258 19.05 -10.69 16.45
C ILE A 258 20.19 -10.55 17.48
N LEU A 259 20.58 -9.32 17.82
CA LEU A 259 21.60 -9.09 18.84
C LEU A 259 21.17 -9.65 20.21
N PHE A 260 19.94 -9.38 20.62
CA PHE A 260 19.42 -9.76 21.93
C PHE A 260 19.18 -11.27 22.07
N GLU A 261 18.86 -11.98 20.99
CA GLU A 261 18.88 -13.45 20.98
C GLU A 261 20.22 -14.00 21.45
N ASN A 262 21.32 -13.49 20.90
CA ASN A 262 22.68 -13.93 21.24
C ASN A 262 23.09 -13.55 22.67
N LEU A 263 22.51 -12.48 23.21
CA LEU A 263 22.74 -12.03 24.58
C LEU A 263 21.80 -12.67 25.60
N GLY A 264 20.82 -13.47 25.17
CA GLY A 264 19.81 -14.05 26.05
C GLY A 264 18.79 -13.04 26.60
N ILE A 265 18.55 -11.93 25.88
CA ILE A 265 17.64 -10.86 26.26
C ILE A 265 16.32 -10.99 25.48
N ASP A 266 15.17 -10.85 26.14
CA ASP A 266 13.86 -10.79 25.47
C ASP A 266 13.58 -9.36 25.00
N ILE A 267 13.61 -9.14 23.68
CA ILE A 267 13.31 -7.87 23.01
C ILE A 267 11.92 -7.35 23.40
N MET A 268 10.95 -8.22 23.62
CA MET A 268 9.59 -7.78 23.99
C MET A 268 9.60 -7.07 25.34
N LYS A 269 10.43 -7.55 26.30
CA LYS A 269 10.62 -6.89 27.59
C LYS A 269 11.37 -5.58 27.49
N VAL A 270 12.32 -5.48 26.56
CA VAL A 270 13.01 -4.21 26.27
C VAL A 270 12.02 -3.20 25.70
N LEU A 271 11.21 -3.60 24.70
CA LEU A 271 10.20 -2.73 24.09
C LEU A 271 9.13 -2.30 25.10
N GLU A 272 8.62 -3.21 25.94
CA GLU A 272 7.68 -2.90 27.03
C GLU A 272 8.21 -1.82 27.98
N ALA A 273 9.52 -1.86 28.29
CA ALA A 273 10.18 -0.88 29.13
C ALA A 273 10.40 0.47 28.40
N CYS A 274 10.85 0.42 27.14
CA CYS A 274 11.09 1.60 26.31
C CYS A 274 9.80 2.37 26.00
N ASP A 275 8.69 1.68 25.79
CA ASP A 275 7.35 2.25 25.53
C ASP A 275 6.85 3.16 26.68
N LYS A 276 7.38 3.00 27.90
CA LYS A 276 7.08 3.90 29.03
C LYS A 276 7.72 5.28 28.87
N LYS A 277 8.67 5.45 27.97
CA LYS A 277 9.33 6.72 27.70
C LYS A 277 8.53 7.52 26.66
N TYR A 278 8.21 8.76 27.00
CA TYR A 278 7.33 9.64 26.20
C TYR A 278 7.75 9.88 24.74
N ASN A 279 8.99 9.59 24.35
CA ASN A 279 9.53 9.83 23.02
C ASN A 279 10.00 8.57 22.29
N PHE A 280 9.50 7.39 22.68
CA PHE A 280 9.79 6.14 22.02
C PHE A 280 8.56 5.66 21.24
N GLU A 281 8.66 5.59 19.91
CA GLU A 281 7.60 5.03 19.07
C GLU A 281 7.84 3.54 18.86
N THR A 282 7.04 2.72 19.54
CA THR A 282 7.25 1.27 19.57
C THR A 282 6.95 0.61 18.22
N HIS A 283 7.98 -0.03 17.68
CA HIS A 283 7.90 -0.94 16.55
C HIS A 283 8.27 -2.36 17.03
N TYR A 284 7.84 -3.38 16.30
CA TYR A 284 8.01 -4.78 16.71
C TYR A 284 8.83 -5.55 15.68
N PRO A 285 9.67 -6.49 16.12
CA PRO A 285 10.40 -7.34 15.19
C PRO A 285 9.45 -8.32 14.52
N GLY A 286 9.89 -8.89 13.41
CA GLY A 286 9.07 -9.82 12.63
C GLY A 286 9.86 -10.66 11.65
N ALA A 287 9.17 -11.59 10.99
CA ALA A 287 9.72 -12.38 9.88
C ALA A 287 10.23 -11.56 8.69
N GLY A 288 10.02 -10.23 8.69
CA GLY A 288 10.34 -9.31 7.61
C GLY A 288 9.24 -8.26 7.44
N VAL A 289 9.38 -7.44 6.40
CA VAL A 289 8.39 -6.41 6.04
C VAL A 289 7.85 -6.68 4.64
N GLY A 290 6.53 -6.82 4.54
CA GLY A 290 5.83 -7.01 3.28
C GLY A 290 4.79 -5.93 2.99
N GLY A 291 3.90 -6.22 2.04
CA GLY A 291 2.87 -5.30 1.57
C GLY A 291 3.38 -4.32 0.51
N PRO A 292 2.48 -3.66 -0.23
CA PRO A 292 2.83 -2.85 -1.38
C PRO A 292 3.34 -1.44 -1.03
N CYS A 293 3.38 -1.05 0.26
CA CYS A 293 3.74 0.31 0.66
C CYS A 293 5.15 0.41 1.25
N LEU A 294 5.44 -0.25 2.38
CA LEU A 294 6.72 -0.01 3.08
C LEU A 294 7.94 -0.41 2.24
N PRO A 295 8.02 -1.64 1.67
CA PRO A 295 9.12 -2.01 0.79
C PRO A 295 9.25 -1.12 -0.44
N VAL A 296 8.14 -0.90 -1.13
CA VAL A 296 8.08 -0.16 -2.40
C VAL A 296 8.50 1.30 -2.20
N ASN A 297 7.98 1.99 -1.18
CA ASN A 297 8.27 3.39 -0.93
C ASN A 297 9.74 3.61 -0.53
N SER A 298 10.33 2.68 0.23
CA SER A 298 11.77 2.71 0.52
C SER A 298 12.61 2.63 -0.76
N TYR A 299 12.23 1.75 -1.70
CA TYR A 299 12.89 1.69 -2.99
C TYR A 299 12.62 2.91 -3.87
N GLN A 300 11.44 3.53 -3.84
CA GLN A 300 11.18 4.80 -4.51
C GLN A 300 12.14 5.91 -4.03
N ILE A 301 12.34 6.06 -2.72
CA ILE A 301 13.32 7.05 -2.22
C ILE A 301 14.75 6.67 -2.65
N LEU A 302 15.13 5.39 -2.59
CA LEU A 302 16.46 4.93 -3.04
C LEU A 302 16.70 5.24 -4.53
N ASN A 303 15.70 5.06 -5.40
CA ASN A 303 15.82 5.38 -6.82
C ASN A 303 15.88 6.89 -7.06
N SER A 304 15.12 7.69 -6.30
CA SER A 304 15.22 9.15 -6.33
C SER A 304 16.65 9.61 -6.05
N ALA A 305 17.32 8.99 -5.07
CA ALA A 305 18.70 9.33 -4.71
C ALA A 305 19.72 8.88 -5.77
N ARG A 306 19.50 7.74 -6.45
CA ARG A 306 20.34 7.27 -7.56
C ARG A 306 20.33 8.21 -8.77
N LYS A 307 19.22 8.90 -9.00
CA LYS A 307 19.08 9.88 -10.09
C LYS A 307 19.85 11.19 -9.84
N MET A 308 20.33 11.44 -8.61
CA MET A 308 21.08 12.66 -8.28
C MET A 308 22.54 12.58 -8.73
N GLU A 309 23.11 13.73 -9.10
CA GLU A 309 24.55 13.86 -9.36
C GLU A 309 25.34 13.37 -8.13
N ASN A 310 26.32 12.49 -8.35
CA ASN A 310 27.08 11.72 -7.34
C ASN A 310 26.41 10.48 -6.74
N ASN A 311 25.29 9.99 -7.31
CA ASN A 311 24.64 8.74 -6.93
C ASN A 311 24.37 8.69 -5.41
N GLY A 312 23.61 9.67 -4.93
CA GLY A 312 23.35 9.91 -3.51
C GLY A 312 23.04 8.63 -2.76
N LEU A 313 23.92 8.21 -1.85
CA LEU A 313 23.79 6.93 -1.18
C LEU A 313 23.05 7.08 0.15
N LEU A 314 21.77 6.72 0.16
CA LEU A 314 20.95 6.64 1.37
C LEU A 314 21.26 5.36 2.16
N ARG A 315 22.37 5.39 2.91
CA ARG A 315 22.89 4.23 3.64
C ARG A 315 21.91 3.62 4.64
N ILE A 316 21.20 4.46 5.40
CA ILE A 316 20.25 4.01 6.42
C ILE A 316 19.08 3.26 5.78
N ILE A 317 18.46 3.84 4.74
CA ILE A 317 17.31 3.22 4.06
C ILE A 317 17.74 1.91 3.39
N ARG A 318 18.91 1.89 2.75
CA ARG A 318 19.45 0.67 2.15
C ARG A 318 19.69 -0.42 3.20
N ALA A 319 20.38 -0.10 4.30
CA ALA A 319 20.63 -1.05 5.37
C ALA A 319 19.31 -1.56 5.98
N ALA A 320 18.31 -0.69 6.17
CA ALA A 320 17.00 -1.08 6.65
C ALA A 320 16.32 -2.12 5.73
N ARG A 321 16.40 -1.93 4.41
CA ARG A 321 15.89 -2.92 3.44
C ARG A 321 16.63 -4.24 3.52
N GLU A 322 17.96 -4.20 3.52
CA GLU A 322 18.81 -5.38 3.63
C GLU A 322 18.50 -6.18 4.90
N ILE A 323 18.33 -5.49 6.05
CA ILE A 323 17.95 -6.12 7.32
C ILE A 323 16.56 -6.74 7.20
N ASN A 324 15.55 -5.96 6.81
CA ASN A 324 14.16 -6.45 6.73
C ASN A 324 13.99 -7.63 5.75
N GLU A 325 14.77 -7.67 4.66
CA GLU A 325 14.77 -8.75 3.67
C GLU A 325 15.59 -9.98 4.09
N SER A 326 16.47 -9.83 5.09
CA SER A 326 17.23 -10.95 5.66
C SER A 326 16.43 -11.73 6.73
N MET A 327 15.45 -11.10 7.38
CA MET A 327 14.64 -11.71 8.44
C MET A 327 13.95 -13.04 8.09
N PRO A 328 13.43 -13.27 6.87
CA PRO A 328 12.91 -14.58 6.48
C PRO A 328 13.94 -15.71 6.61
N TYR A 329 15.21 -15.42 6.32
CA TYR A 329 16.29 -16.39 6.43
C TYR A 329 16.67 -16.64 7.89
N HIS A 330 16.69 -15.59 8.72
CA HIS A 330 16.86 -15.72 10.17
C HIS A 330 15.79 -16.61 10.81
N VAL A 331 14.52 -16.51 10.39
CA VAL A 331 13.44 -17.41 10.83
C VAL A 331 13.75 -18.88 10.50
N VAL A 332 14.30 -19.15 9.32
CA VAL A 332 14.70 -20.50 8.91
C VAL A 332 15.90 -20.99 9.73
N GLU A 333 16.82 -20.10 10.12
CA GLU A 333 17.94 -20.44 11.01
C GLU A 333 17.46 -20.79 12.42
N LEU A 334 16.51 -20.03 12.97
CA LEU A 334 15.84 -20.36 14.24
C LEU A 334 15.19 -21.75 14.18
N LEU A 335 14.50 -22.08 13.09
CA LEU A 335 13.93 -23.41 12.87
C LEU A 335 15.03 -24.48 12.84
N ALA A 336 16.10 -24.27 12.08
CA ALA A 336 17.20 -25.22 11.98
C ALA A 336 17.82 -25.53 13.35
N ASN A 337 18.04 -24.48 14.14
CA ASN A 337 18.56 -24.59 15.50
C ASN A 337 17.61 -25.38 16.41
N ALA A 338 16.31 -25.11 16.35
CA ALA A 338 15.31 -25.82 17.15
C ALA A 338 15.17 -27.31 16.76
N LEU A 339 15.15 -27.63 15.46
CA LEU A 339 15.10 -29.01 14.99
C LEU A 339 16.35 -29.81 15.38
N LYS A 340 17.51 -29.16 15.44
CA LYS A 340 18.77 -29.80 15.85
C LYS A 340 18.71 -30.30 17.29
N GLU A 341 18.04 -29.59 18.20
CA GLU A 341 17.88 -30.01 19.60
C GLU A 341 17.13 -31.33 19.76
N VAL A 342 16.27 -31.66 18.79
CA VAL A 342 15.50 -32.91 18.76
C VAL A 342 16.07 -33.93 17.78
N GLY A 343 17.32 -33.76 17.36
CA GLY A 343 18.03 -34.69 16.47
C GLY A 343 17.48 -34.70 15.04
N LYS A 344 16.81 -33.64 14.60
CA LYS A 344 16.26 -33.50 13.25
C LYS A 344 17.00 -32.43 12.44
N SER A 345 16.80 -32.50 11.13
CA SER A 345 17.25 -31.48 10.18
C SER A 345 16.05 -30.94 9.41
N ILE A 346 16.17 -29.77 8.78
CA ILE A 346 15.10 -29.24 7.91
C ILE A 346 14.78 -30.22 6.77
N LYS A 347 15.81 -30.82 6.18
CA LYS A 347 15.65 -31.81 5.11
C LYS A 347 14.84 -33.01 5.61
N GLY A 348 13.76 -33.31 4.89
CA GLY A 348 12.84 -34.42 5.22
C GLY A 348 11.91 -34.16 6.40
N SER A 349 11.98 -33.00 7.05
CA SER A 349 10.99 -32.61 8.06
C SER A 349 9.73 -32.06 7.41
N THR A 350 8.59 -32.28 8.06
CA THR A 350 7.31 -31.63 7.72
C THR A 350 7.18 -30.33 8.54
N VAL A 351 7.16 -29.19 7.86
CA VAL A 351 7.10 -27.86 8.47
C VAL A 351 5.77 -27.20 8.12
N THR A 352 5.02 -26.80 9.15
CA THR A 352 3.78 -26.04 9.00
C THR A 352 4.06 -24.55 8.97
N ILE A 353 3.53 -23.83 7.99
CA ILE A 353 3.53 -22.37 7.94
C ILE A 353 2.15 -21.88 8.37
N LEU A 354 2.11 -21.07 9.42
CA LEU A 354 0.91 -20.45 9.95
C LEU A 354 0.91 -18.97 9.57
N GLY A 355 0.06 -18.62 8.62
CA GLY A 355 -0.06 -17.28 8.04
C GLY A 355 0.82 -17.09 6.80
N VAL A 356 0.22 -16.61 5.73
CA VAL A 356 0.90 -16.27 4.46
C VAL A 356 0.70 -14.82 4.06
N THR A 357 -0.20 -14.12 4.73
CA THR A 357 -0.52 -12.72 4.47
C THR A 357 0.54 -11.80 5.05
N TYR A 358 0.82 -10.65 4.42
CA TYR A 358 1.88 -9.75 4.90
C TYR A 358 1.50 -9.01 6.21
N LYS A 359 0.20 -8.91 6.50
CA LYS A 359 -0.38 -8.28 7.69
C LYS A 359 -1.47 -9.20 8.26
N PRO A 360 -1.67 -9.22 9.59
CA PRO A 360 -2.79 -9.93 10.18
C PRO A 360 -4.14 -9.50 9.61
N ASP A 361 -5.00 -10.49 9.48
CA ASP A 361 -6.45 -10.36 9.31
C ASP A 361 -6.90 -9.68 8.00
N VAL A 362 -6.06 -9.75 6.97
CA VAL A 362 -6.36 -9.31 5.60
C VAL A 362 -6.09 -10.43 4.61
N LYS A 363 -6.77 -10.44 3.47
CA LYS A 363 -6.54 -11.42 2.37
C LYS A 363 -5.58 -10.84 1.33
N ASP A 364 -4.32 -10.59 1.73
CA ASP A 364 -3.30 -10.03 0.85
C ASP A 364 -1.91 -10.62 1.14
N ILE A 365 -1.29 -11.18 0.10
CA ILE A 365 0.00 -11.89 0.13
C ILE A 365 1.12 -11.12 -0.59
N GLN A 366 0.86 -9.89 -1.04
CA GLN A 366 1.87 -9.10 -1.77
C GLN A 366 3.12 -8.87 -0.93
N LEU A 367 4.27 -9.26 -1.49
CA LEU A 367 5.60 -9.14 -0.86
C LEU A 367 5.64 -9.75 0.55
N ALA A 368 4.80 -10.74 0.85
CA ALA A 368 4.71 -11.31 2.19
C ALA A 368 6.02 -12.05 2.56
N PRO A 369 6.55 -11.87 3.79
CA PRO A 369 7.76 -12.57 4.23
C PRO A 369 7.65 -14.10 4.16
N ALA A 370 6.42 -14.63 4.27
CA ALA A 370 6.13 -16.06 4.17
C ALA A 370 6.63 -16.68 2.85
N GLU A 371 6.59 -15.94 1.74
CA GLU A 371 7.03 -16.45 0.43
C GLU A 371 8.52 -16.81 0.45
N ALA A 372 9.35 -15.94 1.03
CA ALA A 372 10.80 -16.18 1.12
C ALA A 372 11.12 -17.36 2.06
N ILE A 373 10.39 -17.50 3.17
CA ILE A 373 10.49 -18.64 4.09
C ILE A 373 10.14 -19.93 3.36
N ILE A 374 8.96 -20.00 2.73
CA ILE A 374 8.47 -21.17 2.00
C ILE A 374 9.46 -21.57 0.91
N ARG A 375 9.90 -20.63 0.08
CA ARG A 375 10.88 -20.86 -0.97
C ARG A 375 12.18 -21.47 -0.42
N ARG A 376 12.68 -20.93 0.70
CA ARG A 376 13.91 -21.44 1.33
C ARG A 376 13.73 -22.84 1.89
N LEU A 377 12.59 -23.12 2.52
CA LEU A 377 12.24 -24.45 3.03
C LEU A 377 12.11 -25.49 1.91
N THR A 378 11.47 -25.13 0.79
CA THR A 378 11.39 -25.98 -0.41
C THR A 378 12.79 -26.30 -0.94
N GLN A 379 13.69 -25.32 -1.03
CA GLN A 379 15.09 -25.53 -1.44
C GLN A 379 15.86 -26.47 -0.49
N LEU A 380 15.53 -26.43 0.80
CA LEU A 380 16.10 -27.31 1.82
C LEU A 380 15.42 -28.69 1.89
N GLN A 381 14.51 -29.00 0.95
CA GLN A 381 13.84 -30.30 0.81
C GLN A 381 12.98 -30.69 2.02
N SER A 382 12.33 -29.72 2.67
CA SER A 382 11.27 -30.00 3.66
C SER A 382 9.92 -30.18 2.98
N THR A 383 9.04 -30.98 3.60
CA THR A 383 7.62 -31.02 3.23
C THR A 383 6.91 -29.84 3.89
N ILE A 384 6.19 -29.03 3.11
CA ILE A 384 5.53 -27.82 3.61
C ILE A 384 4.02 -28.06 3.71
N LYS A 385 3.45 -27.75 4.86
CA LYS A 385 2.00 -27.58 5.05
C LYS A 385 1.72 -26.10 5.32
N ILE A 386 0.62 -25.57 4.82
CA ILE A 386 0.30 -24.15 5.00
C ILE A 386 -1.11 -24.02 5.52
N TYR A 387 -1.30 -23.19 6.54
CA TYR A 387 -2.62 -22.73 6.95
C TYR A 387 -2.66 -21.22 7.11
N ASP A 388 -3.67 -20.60 6.50
CA ASP A 388 -4.02 -19.22 6.72
C ASP A 388 -5.56 -19.10 6.69
N PRO A 389 -6.18 -18.45 7.69
CA PRO A 389 -7.64 -18.37 7.77
C PRO A 389 -8.32 -17.68 6.57
N TYR A 390 -7.57 -16.87 5.80
CA TYR A 390 -8.07 -16.14 4.63
C TYR A 390 -7.79 -16.85 3.30
N TYR A 391 -6.94 -17.88 3.33
CA TYR A 391 -6.56 -18.72 2.20
C TYR A 391 -6.73 -20.19 2.58
N LYS A 392 -7.98 -20.68 2.56
CA LYS A 392 -8.33 -22.08 2.85
C LYS A 392 -8.49 -22.87 1.56
N SER A 393 -7.88 -24.04 1.47
CA SER A 393 -8.02 -24.96 0.32
C SER A 393 -7.69 -24.34 -1.05
N THR A 394 -6.76 -23.39 -1.08
CA THR A 394 -6.36 -22.61 -2.27
C THR A 394 -4.84 -22.68 -2.49
N ASP A 395 -4.39 -22.50 -3.73
CA ASP A 395 -2.97 -22.47 -4.06
C ASP A 395 -2.34 -21.13 -3.68
N VAL A 396 -1.32 -21.17 -2.83
CA VAL A 396 -0.52 -20.01 -2.41
C VAL A 396 0.95 -20.38 -2.51
N PHE A 397 1.75 -19.54 -3.18
CA PHE A 397 3.19 -19.77 -3.39
C PHE A 397 3.52 -21.20 -3.89
N SER A 398 2.73 -21.70 -4.85
CA SER A 398 2.84 -23.04 -5.44
C SER A 398 2.56 -24.20 -4.48
N HIS A 399 1.87 -23.96 -3.36
CA HIS A 399 1.47 -24.98 -2.41
C HIS A 399 -0.03 -24.86 -2.13
N LYS A 400 -0.72 -26.00 -2.03
CA LYS A 400 -2.12 -26.03 -1.61
C LYS A 400 -2.20 -25.82 -0.10
N THR A 401 -2.95 -24.79 0.30
CA THR A 401 -3.26 -24.51 1.71
C THR A 401 -4.26 -25.50 2.26
N GLU A 402 -4.14 -25.80 3.55
CA GLU A 402 -5.02 -26.70 4.28
C GLU A 402 -6.35 -26.02 4.59
N ASN A 403 -7.41 -26.82 4.74
CA ASN A 403 -8.74 -26.29 5.03
C ASN A 403 -8.91 -25.85 6.48
N ALA A 404 -8.33 -26.61 7.41
CA ALA A 404 -8.35 -26.32 8.83
C ALA A 404 -6.93 -26.35 9.41
N LEU A 405 -6.73 -25.55 10.45
CA LEU A 405 -5.48 -25.49 11.20
C LEU A 405 -5.00 -26.88 11.65
N ILE A 406 -5.92 -27.70 12.13
CA ILE A 406 -5.61 -29.03 12.66
C ILE A 406 -4.96 -29.92 11.60
N ASP A 407 -5.39 -29.82 10.34
CA ASP A 407 -4.86 -30.61 9.23
C ASP A 407 -3.40 -30.20 8.93
N ALA A 408 -3.13 -28.90 9.06
CA ALA A 408 -1.82 -28.32 8.83
C ALA A 408 -0.81 -28.69 9.92
N ILE A 409 -1.21 -28.77 11.19
CA ILE A 409 -0.29 -29.10 12.30
C ILE A 409 -0.15 -30.60 12.56
N THR A 410 -1.15 -31.40 12.20
CA THR A 410 -1.16 -32.83 12.52
C THR A 410 -0.01 -33.51 11.78
N ASN A 411 0.76 -34.31 12.53
CA ASN A 411 1.96 -35.03 12.06
C ASN A 411 3.12 -34.15 11.59
N SER A 412 3.10 -32.83 11.86
CA SER A 412 4.23 -31.95 11.54
C SER A 412 5.36 -32.09 12.55
N ASP A 413 6.59 -31.88 12.08
CA ASP A 413 7.80 -31.89 12.90
C ASP A 413 8.13 -30.50 13.47
N ALA A 414 7.62 -29.44 12.83
CA ALA A 414 7.73 -28.07 13.30
C ALA A 414 6.58 -27.19 12.76
N ALA A 415 6.30 -26.07 13.43
CA ALA A 415 5.47 -25.00 12.89
C ALA A 415 6.13 -23.63 13.05
N ILE A 416 5.91 -22.75 12.06
CA ILE A 416 6.37 -21.37 12.05
C ILE A 416 5.15 -20.46 12.02
N ILE A 417 5.02 -19.58 12.99
CA ILE A 417 4.02 -18.50 12.98
C ILE A 417 4.63 -17.30 12.28
N VAL A 418 4.21 -17.05 11.05
CA VAL A 418 4.72 -15.94 10.22
C VAL A 418 3.82 -14.71 10.35
N THR A 419 2.50 -14.91 10.42
CA THR A 419 1.54 -13.81 10.53
C THR A 419 0.66 -13.96 11.75
N ALA A 420 0.57 -12.90 12.57
CA ALA A 420 -0.12 -12.92 13.85
C ALA A 420 -1.63 -12.68 13.75
N HIS A 421 -2.32 -13.55 13.00
CA HIS A 421 -3.78 -13.55 12.92
C HIS A 421 -4.43 -13.69 14.30
N ASN A 422 -5.64 -13.13 14.44
CA ASN A 422 -6.42 -13.24 15.67
C ASN A 422 -6.69 -14.69 16.09
N GLU A 423 -6.78 -15.62 15.13
CA GLU A 423 -6.94 -17.05 15.40
C GLU A 423 -5.72 -17.63 16.14
N PHE A 424 -4.50 -17.27 15.72
CA PHE A 424 -3.26 -17.81 16.29
C PHE A 424 -2.93 -17.23 17.65
N ARG A 425 -3.28 -15.96 17.89
CA ARG A 425 -3.09 -15.29 19.20
C ARG A 425 -3.86 -15.95 20.34
N LYS A 426 -4.92 -16.69 20.03
CA LYS A 426 -5.80 -17.34 21.01
C LYS A 426 -5.39 -18.78 21.30
N MET A 427 -4.31 -19.28 20.68
CA MET A 427 -3.92 -20.68 20.80
C MET A 427 -3.19 -20.95 22.10
N ASP A 428 -3.61 -22.01 22.80
CA ASP A 428 -2.86 -22.60 23.89
C ASP A 428 -1.67 -23.38 23.32
N PRO A 429 -0.42 -23.12 23.75
CA PRO A 429 0.75 -23.92 23.37
C PRO A 429 0.57 -25.43 23.54
N SER A 430 -0.24 -25.88 24.50
CA SER A 430 -0.55 -27.31 24.71
C SER A 430 -1.21 -27.98 23.49
N PHE A 431 -1.92 -27.20 22.67
CA PHE A 431 -2.54 -27.66 21.44
C PHE A 431 -1.48 -28.18 20.45
N PHE A 432 -0.40 -27.42 20.25
CA PHE A 432 0.71 -27.84 19.38
C PHE A 432 1.37 -29.12 19.89
N ALA A 433 1.65 -29.18 21.19
CA ALA A 433 2.25 -30.35 21.83
C ALA A 433 1.43 -31.63 21.62
N SER A 434 0.09 -31.51 21.65
CA SER A 434 -0.81 -32.65 21.52
C SER A 434 -1.03 -33.17 20.10
N LYS A 435 -0.77 -32.35 19.07
CA LYS A 435 -1.13 -32.65 17.67
C LYS A 435 0.06 -32.85 16.74
N MET A 436 1.19 -32.23 17.06
CA MET A 436 2.40 -32.34 16.25
C MET A 436 3.13 -33.66 16.53
N LYS A 437 3.84 -34.17 15.52
CA LYS A 437 4.74 -35.32 15.68
C LYS A 437 5.96 -34.96 16.51
N THR A 438 6.46 -33.73 16.34
CA THR A 438 7.54 -33.17 17.14
C THR A 438 7.18 -31.72 17.42
N PRO A 439 7.08 -31.29 18.69
CA PRO A 439 6.47 -30.02 19.02
C PRO A 439 7.49 -28.86 18.96
N VAL A 440 8.13 -28.65 17.81
CA VAL A 440 9.02 -27.52 17.55
C VAL A 440 8.23 -26.32 17.04
N ILE A 441 8.32 -25.17 17.70
CA ILE A 441 7.62 -23.94 17.31
C ILE A 441 8.61 -22.79 17.14
N VAL A 442 8.50 -22.09 16.01
CA VAL A 442 9.15 -20.81 15.77
C VAL A 442 8.10 -19.72 15.69
N ASP A 443 8.12 -18.78 16.63
CA ASP A 443 7.25 -17.61 16.64
C ASP A 443 7.97 -16.38 16.11
N ALA A 444 7.65 -15.99 14.88
CA ALA A 444 8.23 -14.81 14.25
C ALA A 444 7.48 -13.52 14.56
N ARG A 445 6.50 -13.52 15.48
CA ARG A 445 5.64 -12.37 15.78
C ARG A 445 5.50 -12.05 17.28
N GLY A 446 6.10 -12.85 18.15
CA GLY A 446 6.10 -12.64 19.60
C GLY A 446 4.71 -12.77 20.24
N ILE A 447 3.84 -13.60 19.67
CA ILE A 447 2.48 -13.83 20.18
C ILE A 447 2.36 -15.03 21.12
N VAL A 448 3.38 -15.89 21.16
CA VAL A 448 3.43 -17.06 22.04
C VAL A 448 4.13 -16.69 23.35
N ASP A 449 3.49 -17.02 24.48
CA ASP A 449 4.10 -16.89 25.80
C ASP A 449 5.16 -17.99 26.01
N ILE A 450 6.38 -17.58 26.36
CA ILE A 450 7.53 -18.49 26.52
C ILE A 450 7.28 -19.50 27.65
N HIS A 451 6.71 -19.05 28.78
CA HIS A 451 6.50 -19.91 29.94
C HIS A 451 5.44 -20.97 29.66
N ALA A 452 4.35 -20.59 28.99
CA ALA A 452 3.31 -21.51 28.54
C ALA A 452 3.85 -22.52 27.52
N ALA A 453 4.66 -22.07 26.54
CA ALA A 453 5.31 -22.95 25.58
C ALA A 453 6.21 -23.99 26.26
N LYS A 454 7.04 -23.57 27.21
CA LYS A 454 7.88 -24.47 28.01
C LYS A 454 7.08 -25.44 28.84
N LYS A 455 6.05 -24.96 29.53
CA LYS A 455 5.17 -25.81 30.36
C LYS A 455 4.46 -26.88 29.52
N ALA A 456 4.13 -26.55 28.27
CA ALA A 456 3.56 -27.48 27.30
C ALA A 456 4.58 -28.48 26.70
N GLY A 457 5.88 -28.35 27.01
CA GLY A 457 6.93 -29.22 26.48
C GLY A 457 7.33 -28.91 25.04
N LEU A 458 7.06 -27.68 24.56
CA LEU A 458 7.47 -27.26 23.23
C LEU A 458 8.97 -26.96 23.19
N ILE A 459 9.62 -27.29 22.06
CA ILE A 459 10.92 -26.73 21.71
C ILE A 459 10.66 -25.41 21.00
N PHE A 460 10.82 -24.33 21.75
CA PHE A 460 10.42 -23.00 21.32
C PHE A 460 11.61 -22.18 20.83
N ARG A 461 11.39 -21.41 19.77
CA ARG A 461 12.20 -20.27 19.37
C ARG A 461 11.28 -19.12 18.99
N GLY A 462 11.76 -17.89 19.16
CA GLY A 462 11.09 -16.73 18.61
C GLY A 462 12.08 -15.62 18.36
N ILE A 463 11.74 -14.73 17.44
CA ILE A 463 12.60 -13.59 17.08
C ILE A 463 12.79 -12.72 18.32
N GLY A 464 14.05 -12.49 18.71
CA GLY A 464 14.41 -11.64 19.84
C GLY A 464 14.04 -12.18 21.21
N ARG A 465 13.63 -13.45 21.36
CA ARG A 465 13.03 -13.93 22.62
C ARG A 465 14.03 -14.34 23.71
N GLY A 466 15.34 -14.22 23.46
CA GLY A 466 16.41 -14.70 24.35
C GLY A 466 16.43 -16.24 24.44
N GLY A 467 17.60 -16.86 24.53
CA GLY A 467 17.77 -18.33 24.54
C GLY A 467 17.17 -19.06 25.74
N VAL A 468 15.84 -19.05 25.85
CA VAL A 468 15.04 -19.66 26.88
C VAL A 468 14.33 -20.85 26.28
#